data_AF-A0A2J8K7A6-F1
#
_entry.id   AF-A0A2J8K7A6-F1
#
_cell.length_a   1.000
_cell.length_b   1.000
_cell.length_c   1.000
_cell.angle_alpha   90.00
_cell.angle_beta   90.00
_cell.angle_gamma   90.00
#
_symmetry.space_group_name_H-M   'P 1'
#
loop_
_entity.id
_entity.type
_entity.pdbx_description
1 polymer ?
#
loop_
_entity_poly.entity_id
_entity_poly.type
_entity_poly.pdbx_seq_one_letter_code
_entity_poly.pdbx_strand_id
1 'polypeptide(L)'
;MRLGSGTFATCCVAIEVLGIAVFLRGFFPAPVRSSARAEHGAEPPAPEPSAGVSSNWTTLPPPLFSKVVIVLIDALRDDFVFGSKGVKFMPYTTYLVEKGASHSFVAEAKPPTVTMPRIKALMTGSLPGFVDVIRNLNSPALLEDSVIRQAKAAGKRIVFYGDETWVKLFPKHFVEYDGTTSFFVSDYTEVDNNVTRHLDKVLKRGDWDILILHYLGLDHIGHISGPNSPLIGQKLSEMDSVLMKIHTSLQSKERETPLPNLLVLCGDHGMSETGSHGASSTEEVNTPLILISSAFERKPGDIRHPKHVQQTDVAATLAIALGLPIPKDSVGSLLFPVVEGRPMREQLRFLHLNTVQLSKLLQENVPSYEKDPGFEQFKMSERLHGNWIRLYLEEKHSEVLFNLGSKVLRQYLDALKTLSLSLSAQVAQFSPCSCSASHRHCAERLSWKSHCHLLGFLCSFIW
;
A
#
# COMPACT_ATOMS: atom_id res chain seq x y z
N MET A 1 12.41 29.49 50.90
CA MET A 1 13.69 29.18 50.24
C MET A 1 13.75 29.93 48.93
N ARG A 2 14.68 30.88 48.74
CA ARG A 2 14.89 31.55 47.44
C ARG A 2 15.85 30.66 46.65
N LEU A 3 15.37 30.05 45.56
CA LEU A 3 16.26 29.35 44.62
C LEU A 3 17.29 30.37 44.10
N GLY A 4 18.57 30.01 44.13
CA GLY A 4 19.61 30.82 43.50
C GLY A 4 19.34 30.94 42.00
N SER A 5 19.66 32.09 41.41
CA SER A 5 19.45 32.35 39.98
C SER A 5 20.03 31.26 39.07
N GLY A 6 21.18 30.68 39.44
CA GLY A 6 21.78 29.55 38.72
C GLY A 6 20.96 28.25 38.80
N THR A 7 20.36 27.95 39.95
CA THR A 7 19.49 26.77 40.10
C THR A 7 18.19 26.95 39.30
N PHE A 8 17.63 28.16 39.28
CA PHE A 8 16.45 28.48 38.48
C PHE A 8 16.73 28.33 36.98
N ALA A 9 17.84 28.88 36.48
CA ALA A 9 18.24 28.73 35.07
C ALA A 9 18.46 27.26 34.67
N THR A 10 19.09 26.47 35.55
CA THR A 10 19.28 25.03 35.31
C THR A 10 17.95 24.28 35.22
N CYS A 11 16.97 24.62 36.08
CA CYS A 11 15.63 24.04 36.01
C CYS A 11 14.90 24.42 34.70
N CYS A 12 15.01 25.66 34.24
CA CYS A 12 14.42 26.09 32.96
C CYS A 12 14.99 25.31 31.78
N VAL A 13 16.32 25.16 31.70
CA VAL A 13 16.97 24.38 30.65
C VAL A 13 16.55 22.91 30.71
N ALA A 14 16.45 22.33 31.91
CA ALA A 14 16.00 20.95 32.08
C ALA A 14 14.55 20.75 31.59
N ILE A 15 13.65 21.70 31.86
CA ILE A 15 12.27 21.68 31.36
C ILE A 15 12.24 21.81 29.84
N GLU A 16 13.06 22.69 29.26
CA GLU A 16 13.13 22.87 27.81
C GLU A 16 13.67 21.62 27.11
N VAL A 17 14.74 21.02 27.63
CA VAL A 17 15.29 19.75 27.12
C VAL A 17 14.27 18.61 27.26
N LEU A 18 13.56 18.53 28.38
CA LEU A 18 12.50 17.55 28.57
C LEU A 18 11.33 17.79 27.60
N GLY A 19 10.94 19.06 27.41
CA GLY A 19 9.90 19.46 26.47
C GLY A 19 10.26 19.10 25.03
N ILE A 20 11.50 19.36 24.62
CA ILE A 20 12.04 18.94 23.33
C ILE A 20 12.06 17.41 23.24
N ALA A 21 12.52 16.69 24.27
CA ALA A 21 12.55 15.22 24.24
C ALA A 21 11.15 14.61 24.11
N VAL A 22 10.15 15.14 24.83
CA VAL A 22 8.75 14.72 24.72
C VAL A 22 8.18 15.07 23.34
N PHE A 23 8.47 16.27 22.82
CA PHE A 23 8.07 16.68 21.48
C PHE A 23 8.67 15.78 20.41
N LEU A 24 9.98 15.53 20.44
CA LEU A 24 10.67 14.67 19.49
C LEU A 24 10.14 13.23 19.56
N ARG A 25 9.92 12.70 20.76
CA ARG A 25 9.37 11.34 20.94
C ARG A 25 7.93 11.21 20.44
N GLY A 26 7.11 12.24 20.64
CA GLY A 26 5.74 12.26 20.13
C GLY A 26 5.71 12.46 18.62
N PHE A 27 6.34 13.53 18.13
CA PHE A 27 6.28 13.94 16.73
C PHE A 27 7.00 12.99 15.78
N PHE A 28 8.03 12.27 16.26
CA PHE A 28 8.78 11.29 15.48
C PHE A 28 8.64 9.89 16.11
N PRO A 29 7.49 9.21 15.91
CA PRO A 29 7.32 7.85 16.40
C PRO A 29 8.36 6.92 15.77
N ALA A 30 8.81 5.93 16.56
CA ALA A 30 9.73 4.93 16.06
C ALA A 30 9.04 4.13 14.93
N PRO A 31 9.71 3.91 13.79
CA PRO A 31 9.14 3.12 12.71
C PRO A 31 8.98 1.65 13.16
N VAL A 32 7.88 1.03 12.80
CA VAL A 32 7.70 -0.42 12.94
C VAL A 32 8.68 -1.09 11.98
N ARG A 33 9.64 -1.84 12.54
CA ARG A 33 10.69 -2.51 11.74
C ARG A 33 10.95 -3.90 12.28
N SER A 34 11.30 -4.80 11.37
CA SER A 34 11.76 -6.12 11.76
C SER A 34 13.23 -6.10 12.18
N SER A 35 13.57 -6.88 13.21
CA SER A 35 14.94 -7.01 13.71
C SER A 35 15.83 -7.86 12.80
N ALA A 36 15.23 -8.65 11.90
CA ALA A 36 15.94 -9.49 10.94
C ALA A 36 16.82 -8.63 10.01
N ARG A 37 18.14 -8.83 10.06
CA ARG A 37 19.08 -8.16 9.14
C ARG A 37 18.77 -8.56 7.70
N ALA A 38 18.89 -7.61 6.78
CA ALA A 38 18.83 -7.85 5.34
C ALA A 38 20.11 -8.54 4.82
N GLU A 39 20.66 -9.49 5.58
CA GLU A 39 21.79 -10.31 5.14
C GLU A 39 21.26 -11.53 4.36
N HIS A 40 22.05 -11.96 3.39
CA HIS A 40 21.67 -12.78 2.25
C HIS A 40 20.99 -14.12 2.59
N GLY A 41 19.66 -14.10 2.70
CA GLY A 41 18.81 -15.29 2.66
C GLY A 41 17.37 -14.89 2.96
N ALA A 42 16.43 -15.25 2.08
CA ALA A 42 15.02 -15.14 2.41
C ALA A 42 14.74 -16.06 3.61
N GLU A 43 14.14 -15.54 4.69
CA GLU A 43 13.64 -16.41 5.76
C GLU A 43 12.74 -17.48 5.14
N PRO A 44 12.87 -18.75 5.55
CA PRO A 44 11.97 -19.78 5.07
C PRO A 44 10.53 -19.39 5.45
N PRO A 45 9.55 -19.65 4.57
CA PRO A 45 8.17 -19.35 4.85
C PRO A 45 7.71 -20.08 6.11
N ALA A 46 6.87 -19.43 6.91
CA ALA A 46 6.40 -19.97 8.18
C ALA A 46 5.80 -21.37 7.97
N PRO A 47 6.12 -22.37 8.80
CA PRO A 47 5.57 -23.71 8.66
C PRO A 47 4.03 -23.67 8.71
N GLU A 48 3.36 -24.62 8.06
CA GLU A 48 1.91 -24.73 8.16
C GLU A 48 1.52 -25.14 9.60
N PRO A 49 0.42 -24.60 10.18
CA PRO A 49 -0.01 -24.98 11.52
C PRO A 49 -0.22 -26.49 11.66
N SER A 50 0.43 -27.12 12.64
CA SER A 50 0.32 -28.56 12.85
C SER A 50 -0.48 -28.88 14.11
N ALA A 51 -1.43 -29.82 14.01
CA ALA A 51 -2.09 -30.45 15.16
C ALA A 51 -1.68 -31.94 15.30
N GLY A 52 -0.36 -32.21 15.23
CA GLY A 52 0.21 -33.55 15.36
C GLY A 52 0.50 -34.28 14.04
N VAL A 53 0.27 -33.64 12.88
CA VAL A 53 0.59 -34.19 11.54
C VAL A 53 1.49 -33.19 10.80
N SER A 54 2.54 -33.67 10.14
CA SER A 54 3.43 -32.84 9.32
C SER A 54 2.78 -32.52 7.97
N SER A 55 2.71 -31.24 7.62
CA SER A 55 2.27 -30.80 6.29
C SER A 55 3.42 -30.77 5.29
N ASN A 56 3.10 -30.97 4.01
CA ASN A 56 4.01 -30.81 2.88
C ASN A 56 4.13 -29.36 2.39
N TRP A 57 3.41 -28.40 2.97
CA TRP A 57 3.48 -26.98 2.61
C TRP A 57 4.53 -26.22 3.44
N THR A 58 5.78 -26.60 3.25
CA THR A 58 6.96 -25.94 3.82
C THR A 58 7.57 -24.89 2.88
N THR A 59 7.03 -24.73 1.67
CA THR A 59 7.46 -23.75 0.67
C THR A 59 6.44 -22.63 0.50
N LEU A 60 6.84 -21.55 -0.18
CA LEU A 60 5.92 -20.50 -0.57
C LEU A 60 4.89 -21.07 -1.55
N PRO A 61 3.62 -20.66 -1.46
CA PRO A 61 2.63 -21.02 -2.46
C PRO A 61 3.05 -20.52 -3.86
N PRO A 62 2.64 -21.22 -4.93
CA PRO A 62 2.90 -20.76 -6.29
C PRO A 62 2.21 -19.42 -6.58
N PRO A 63 2.69 -18.65 -7.58
CA PRO A 63 2.06 -17.41 -8.00
C PRO A 63 0.60 -17.63 -8.43
N LEU A 64 -0.23 -16.62 -8.18
CA LEU A 64 -1.63 -16.60 -8.62
C LEU A 64 -1.77 -16.10 -10.05
N PHE A 65 -0.86 -15.21 -10.47
CA PHE A 65 -0.90 -14.56 -11.77
C PHE A 65 0.41 -14.75 -12.53
N SER A 66 0.32 -14.90 -13.85
CA SER A 66 1.48 -15.03 -14.72
C SER A 66 2.20 -13.70 -14.93
N LYS A 67 1.43 -12.63 -15.15
CA LYS A 67 1.93 -11.27 -15.28
C LYS A 67 1.14 -10.29 -14.43
N VAL A 68 1.83 -9.27 -13.93
CA VAL A 68 1.24 -8.15 -13.21
C VAL A 68 1.57 -6.84 -13.92
N VAL A 69 0.56 -6.04 -14.25
CA VAL A 69 0.74 -4.67 -14.72
C VAL A 69 0.23 -3.72 -13.64
N ILE A 70 1.07 -2.78 -13.21
CA ILE A 70 0.72 -1.73 -12.26
C ILE A 70 0.67 -0.41 -13.04
N VAL A 71 -0.51 0.18 -13.11
CA VAL A 71 -0.74 1.52 -13.65
C VAL A 71 -0.98 2.44 -12.48
N LEU A 72 0.06 3.20 -12.14
CA LEU A 72 0.01 4.26 -11.14
C LEU A 72 -0.30 5.58 -11.86
N ILE A 73 -1.33 6.29 -11.43
CA ILE A 73 -1.67 7.63 -11.93
C ILE A 73 -1.52 8.61 -10.77
N ASP A 74 -0.58 9.53 -10.90
CA ASP A 74 -0.25 10.52 -9.87
C ASP A 74 -1.46 11.43 -9.59
N ALA A 75 -1.71 11.69 -8.30
CA ALA A 75 -2.82 12.49 -7.79
C ALA A 75 -4.24 12.04 -8.23
N LEU A 76 -4.43 10.75 -8.54
CA LEU A 76 -5.73 10.21 -8.90
C LEU A 76 -6.66 10.10 -7.69
N ARG A 77 -7.61 11.03 -7.59
CA ARG A 77 -8.71 10.99 -6.60
C ARG A 77 -9.67 9.83 -6.86
N ASP A 78 -10.22 9.25 -5.79
CA ASP A 78 -11.21 8.18 -5.88
C ASP A 78 -12.52 8.66 -6.57
N ASP A 79 -12.94 9.90 -6.30
CA ASP A 79 -14.13 10.50 -6.90
C ASP A 79 -13.99 10.78 -8.41
N PHE A 80 -12.78 10.81 -8.95
CA PHE A 80 -12.54 10.89 -10.39
C PHE A 80 -12.90 9.58 -11.10
N VAL A 81 -12.87 8.45 -10.39
CA VAL A 81 -13.12 7.11 -10.94
C VAL A 81 -14.50 6.58 -10.54
N PHE A 82 -14.86 6.69 -9.26
CA PHE A 82 -16.13 6.16 -8.74
C PHE A 82 -17.27 7.20 -8.81
N GLY A 83 -16.96 8.47 -9.04
CA GLY A 83 -17.92 9.56 -9.16
C GLY A 83 -18.41 9.82 -10.59
N SER A 84 -19.09 10.95 -10.77
CA SER A 84 -19.67 11.36 -12.06
C SER A 84 -18.64 11.62 -13.15
N LYS A 85 -17.42 12.06 -12.77
CA LYS A 85 -16.28 12.22 -13.70
C LYS A 85 -15.89 10.87 -14.30
N GLY A 86 -15.85 9.81 -13.51
CA GLY A 86 -15.52 8.46 -13.98
C GLY A 86 -16.52 7.97 -15.02
N VAL A 87 -17.82 8.09 -14.72
CA VAL A 87 -18.89 7.73 -15.67
C VAL A 87 -18.77 8.49 -17.00
N LYS A 88 -18.39 9.77 -16.94
CA LYS A 88 -18.32 10.64 -18.12
C LYS A 88 -17.04 10.46 -18.94
N PHE A 89 -15.89 10.34 -18.28
CA PHE A 89 -14.57 10.44 -18.89
C PHE A 89 -13.76 9.15 -18.84
N MET A 90 -14.15 8.18 -18.00
CA MET A 90 -13.54 6.85 -17.92
C MET A 90 -14.55 5.71 -18.12
N PRO A 91 -15.35 5.73 -19.21
CA PRO A 91 -16.44 4.77 -19.40
C PRO A 91 -15.97 3.30 -19.45
N TYR A 92 -14.76 3.02 -19.93
CA TYR A 92 -14.24 1.65 -19.94
C TYR A 92 -13.92 1.17 -18.53
N THR A 93 -13.24 1.99 -17.74
CA THR A 93 -12.94 1.71 -16.33
C THR A 93 -14.22 1.57 -15.53
N THR A 94 -15.21 2.45 -15.71
CA THR A 94 -16.54 2.32 -15.11
C THR A 94 -17.19 0.99 -15.50
N TYR A 95 -17.12 0.58 -16.77
CA TYR A 95 -17.62 -0.73 -17.19
C TYR A 95 -16.92 -1.89 -16.48
N LEU A 96 -15.60 -1.84 -16.32
CA LEU A 96 -14.85 -2.90 -15.61
C LEU A 96 -15.23 -2.98 -14.15
N VAL A 97 -15.41 -1.83 -13.51
CA VAL A 97 -15.80 -1.73 -12.09
C VAL A 97 -17.26 -2.18 -11.91
N GLU A 98 -18.15 -1.87 -12.85
CA GLU A 98 -19.58 -2.20 -12.73
C GLU A 98 -19.96 -3.62 -13.18
N LYS A 99 -19.29 -4.14 -14.21
CA LYS A 99 -19.71 -5.36 -14.92
C LYS A 99 -18.54 -6.29 -15.24
N GLY A 100 -17.31 -5.82 -15.07
CA GLY A 100 -16.10 -6.58 -15.34
C GLY A 100 -15.74 -7.55 -14.24
N ALA A 101 -14.69 -8.32 -14.51
CA ALA A 101 -14.04 -9.18 -13.52
C ALA A 101 -13.01 -8.33 -12.76
N SER A 102 -13.49 -7.61 -11.75
CA SER A 102 -12.67 -6.69 -10.97
C SER A 102 -13.04 -6.63 -9.48
N HIS A 103 -12.10 -6.18 -8.68
CA HIS A 103 -12.30 -5.79 -7.29
C HIS A 103 -11.85 -4.35 -7.09
N SER A 104 -12.75 -3.52 -6.55
CA SER A 104 -12.56 -2.08 -6.41
C SER A 104 -12.58 -1.67 -4.94
N PHE A 105 -11.71 -0.76 -4.57
CA PHE A 105 -11.54 -0.23 -3.22
C PHE A 105 -11.21 1.26 -3.27
N VAL A 106 -11.49 1.95 -2.16
CA VAL A 106 -10.86 3.25 -1.85
C VAL A 106 -9.64 2.97 -0.99
N ALA A 107 -8.44 3.19 -1.52
CA ALA A 107 -7.19 3.02 -0.80
C ALA A 107 -6.80 4.32 -0.10
N GLU A 108 -6.70 4.28 1.23
CA GLU A 108 -6.30 5.42 2.05
C GLU A 108 -4.77 5.56 2.07
N ALA A 109 -4.28 6.64 1.48
CA ALA A 109 -2.90 7.10 1.51
C ALA A 109 -2.65 7.95 2.76
N LYS A 110 -2.05 7.36 3.79
CA LYS A 110 -1.73 8.11 5.02
C LYS A 110 -0.80 9.30 4.73
N PRO A 111 -0.97 10.46 5.36
CA PRO A 111 -0.04 11.58 5.18
C PRO A 111 1.42 11.25 5.53
N PRO A 112 2.42 11.91 4.92
CA PRO A 112 2.26 12.93 3.86
C PRO A 112 1.88 12.28 2.52
N THR A 113 0.90 12.88 1.85
CA THR A 113 0.39 12.52 0.52
C THR A 113 1.30 13.10 -0.55
N VAL A 114 2.53 12.59 -0.62
CA VAL A 114 3.57 12.99 -1.59
C VAL A 114 4.08 11.75 -2.31
N THR A 115 4.32 11.87 -3.61
CA THR A 115 4.68 10.78 -4.53
C THR A 115 5.72 9.79 -3.97
N MET A 116 6.92 10.24 -3.61
CA MET A 116 7.99 9.33 -3.14
C MET A 116 7.59 8.52 -1.88
N PRO A 117 7.14 9.13 -0.77
CA PRO A 117 6.63 8.39 0.39
C PRO A 117 5.52 7.38 0.07
N ARG A 118 4.62 7.72 -0.87
CA ARG A 118 3.48 6.88 -1.23
C ARG A 118 3.90 5.70 -2.12
N ILE A 119 4.81 5.90 -3.07
CA ILE A 119 5.44 4.80 -3.82
C ILE A 119 6.12 3.81 -2.87
N LYS A 120 6.81 4.31 -1.84
CA LYS A 120 7.39 3.44 -0.79
C LYS A 120 6.29 2.62 -0.12
N ALA A 121 5.26 3.27 0.42
CA ALA A 121 4.17 2.59 1.12
C ALA A 121 3.48 1.51 0.27
N LEU A 122 3.23 1.79 -1.02
CA LEU A 122 2.65 0.85 -1.97
C LEU A 122 3.51 -0.41 -2.14
N MET A 123 4.83 -0.27 -2.16
CA MET A 123 5.77 -1.36 -2.51
C MET A 123 6.38 -2.06 -1.28
N THR A 124 6.43 -1.42 -0.12
CA THR A 124 6.93 -1.99 1.14
C THR A 124 5.81 -2.49 2.04
N GLY A 125 4.61 -1.90 1.93
CA GLY A 125 3.52 -2.13 2.88
C GLY A 125 3.77 -1.48 4.25
N SER A 126 4.78 -0.63 4.36
CA SER A 126 5.12 0.10 5.59
C SER A 126 4.58 1.53 5.54
N LEU A 127 4.29 2.10 6.71
CA LEU A 127 3.93 3.52 6.83
C LEU A 127 5.22 4.34 6.89
N PRO A 128 5.44 5.31 5.98
CA PRO A 128 6.65 6.12 6.01
C PRO A 128 6.62 7.06 7.22
N GLY A 129 7.67 6.99 8.05
CA GLY A 129 7.88 7.93 9.14
C GLY A 129 8.37 9.28 8.61
N PHE A 130 8.05 10.38 9.30
CA PHE A 130 8.47 11.73 8.89
C PHE A 130 10.01 11.87 8.83
N VAL A 131 10.75 11.21 9.74
CA VAL A 131 12.21 11.17 9.72
C VAL A 131 12.73 10.47 8.46
N ASP A 132 12.06 9.40 8.03
CA ASP A 132 12.44 8.70 6.81
C ASP A 132 12.24 9.60 5.60
N VAL A 133 11.13 10.36 5.53
CA VAL A 133 10.89 11.34 4.44
C VAL A 133 12.04 12.35 4.34
N ILE A 134 12.46 12.93 5.46
CA ILE A 134 13.59 13.89 5.49
C ILE A 134 14.91 13.21 5.06
N ARG A 135 15.21 12.03 5.60
CA ARG A 135 16.48 11.32 5.30
C ARG A 135 16.57 10.94 3.82
N ASN A 136 15.44 10.61 3.19
CA ASN A 136 15.38 10.20 1.79
C ASN A 136 15.59 11.36 0.80
N LEU A 137 15.54 12.62 1.23
CA LEU A 137 15.89 13.77 0.41
C LEU A 137 17.38 13.76 -0.02
N ASN A 138 18.27 13.20 0.81
CA ASN A 138 19.71 13.17 0.56
C ASN A 138 20.22 11.90 -0.13
N SER A 139 19.48 10.79 -0.06
CA SER A 139 19.80 9.52 -0.71
C SER A 139 18.52 8.74 -0.96
N PRO A 140 17.96 8.77 -2.18
CA PRO A 140 16.63 8.25 -2.44
C PRO A 140 16.55 6.72 -2.45
N ALA A 141 17.69 6.00 -2.59
CA ALA A 141 17.69 4.55 -2.71
C ALA A 141 17.02 3.85 -1.52
N LEU A 142 16.03 3.00 -1.81
CA LEU A 142 15.29 2.26 -0.80
C LEU A 142 16.08 1.03 -0.35
N LEU A 143 16.55 1.08 0.91
CA LEU A 143 17.27 -0.02 1.54
C LEU A 143 16.34 -1.07 2.15
N GLU A 144 15.10 -0.69 2.44
CA GLU A 144 14.08 -1.53 3.04
C GLU A 144 13.66 -2.67 2.12
N ASP A 145 13.01 -3.67 2.72
CA ASP A 145 12.43 -4.77 1.95
C ASP A 145 11.17 -4.30 1.21
N SER A 146 10.93 -4.85 0.03
CA SER A 146 9.80 -4.45 -0.82
C SER A 146 9.44 -5.55 -1.81
N VAL A 147 8.23 -5.48 -2.37
CA VAL A 147 7.78 -6.40 -3.43
C VAL A 147 8.75 -6.38 -4.62
N ILE A 148 9.30 -5.21 -4.97
CA ILE A 148 10.27 -5.06 -6.07
C ILE A 148 11.58 -5.78 -5.76
N ARG A 149 12.08 -5.67 -4.54
CA ARG A 149 13.28 -6.39 -4.08
C ARG A 149 13.04 -7.90 -4.07
N GLN A 150 11.91 -8.34 -3.53
CA GLN A 150 11.53 -9.76 -3.48
C GLN A 150 11.36 -10.35 -4.88
N ALA A 151 10.70 -9.62 -5.79
CA ALA A 151 10.54 -10.03 -7.18
C ALA A 151 11.90 -10.17 -7.88
N LYS A 152 12.81 -9.21 -7.69
CA LYS A 152 14.17 -9.28 -8.25
C LYS A 152 14.96 -10.47 -7.70
N ALA A 153 14.89 -10.71 -6.39
CA ALA A 153 15.53 -11.85 -5.73
C ALA A 153 14.99 -13.20 -6.23
N ALA A 154 13.69 -13.26 -6.55
CA ALA A 154 13.03 -14.41 -7.17
C ALA A 154 13.29 -14.54 -8.68
N GLY A 155 14.17 -13.70 -9.26
CA GLY A 155 14.54 -13.74 -10.67
C GLY A 155 13.47 -13.19 -11.63
N LYS A 156 12.45 -12.49 -11.13
CA LYS A 156 11.40 -11.89 -11.96
C LYS A 156 11.96 -10.75 -12.81
N ARG A 157 11.46 -10.63 -14.04
CA ARG A 157 11.79 -9.57 -14.99
C ARG A 157 10.82 -8.40 -14.81
N ILE A 158 11.34 -7.29 -14.28
CA ILE A 158 10.56 -6.08 -13.98
C ILE A 158 10.90 -4.99 -15.00
N VAL A 159 9.89 -4.46 -15.69
CA VAL A 159 10.00 -3.35 -16.64
C VAL A 159 9.29 -2.13 -16.08
N PHE A 160 9.88 -0.94 -16.23
CA PHE A 160 9.34 0.30 -15.67
C PHE A 160 9.36 1.47 -16.66
N TYR A 161 8.27 2.21 -16.79
CA TYR A 161 8.23 3.49 -17.52
C TYR A 161 7.43 4.52 -16.72
N GLY A 162 7.99 5.72 -16.49
CA GLY A 162 7.31 6.75 -15.71
C GLY A 162 8.27 7.62 -14.91
N ASP A 163 7.79 8.22 -13.82
CA ASP A 163 8.59 9.12 -12.97
C ASP A 163 9.95 8.53 -12.56
N GLU A 164 11.03 9.29 -12.78
CA GLU A 164 12.41 8.94 -12.43
C GLU A 164 12.60 8.57 -10.94
N THR A 165 11.71 9.00 -10.05
CA THR A 165 11.64 8.64 -8.63
C THR A 165 11.72 7.13 -8.42
N TRP A 166 11.07 6.32 -9.26
CA TRP A 166 11.17 4.86 -9.20
C TRP A 166 12.59 4.34 -9.46
N VAL A 167 13.29 4.93 -10.42
CA VAL A 167 14.67 4.56 -10.76
C VAL A 167 15.61 4.88 -9.61
N LYS A 168 15.39 6.03 -8.95
CA LYS A 168 16.11 6.47 -7.77
C LYS A 168 15.84 5.61 -6.54
N LEU A 169 14.59 5.18 -6.34
CA LEU A 169 14.16 4.32 -5.24
C LEU A 169 14.65 2.88 -5.40
N PHE A 170 14.59 2.32 -6.61
CA PHE A 170 14.88 0.91 -6.89
C PHE A 170 16.04 0.74 -7.89
N PRO A 171 17.23 1.29 -7.61
CA PRO A 171 18.34 1.23 -8.54
C PRO A 171 18.70 -0.24 -8.84
N LYS A 172 18.92 -0.55 -10.13
CA LYS A 172 19.30 -1.90 -10.63
C LYS A 172 18.23 -3.01 -10.47
N HIS A 173 17.00 -2.68 -10.10
CA HIS A 173 15.93 -3.68 -9.98
C HIS A 173 15.24 -3.94 -11.33
N PHE A 174 15.14 -2.93 -12.20
CA PHE A 174 14.50 -3.02 -13.50
C PHE A 174 15.44 -3.60 -14.57
N VAL A 175 14.93 -4.49 -15.43
CA VAL A 175 15.68 -5.04 -16.57
C VAL A 175 15.64 -4.13 -17.80
N GLU A 176 14.61 -3.31 -17.89
CA GLU A 176 14.41 -2.27 -18.90
C GLU A 176 13.62 -1.16 -18.20
N TYR A 177 14.07 0.08 -18.35
CA TYR A 177 13.37 1.21 -17.80
C TYR A 177 13.59 2.50 -18.57
N ASP A 178 12.64 3.43 -18.45
CA ASP A 178 12.78 4.80 -18.92
C ASP A 178 12.16 5.76 -17.89
N GLY A 179 13.03 6.59 -17.30
CA GLY A 179 12.66 7.55 -16.27
C GLY A 179 12.33 8.90 -16.89
N THR A 180 11.11 9.39 -16.64
CA THR A 180 10.66 10.71 -17.08
C THR A 180 10.96 11.72 -15.98
N THR A 181 11.71 12.77 -16.32
CA THR A 181 12.01 13.86 -15.40
C THR A 181 10.86 14.84 -15.38
N SER A 182 10.28 15.09 -14.21
CA SER A 182 9.18 16.04 -14.02
C SER A 182 9.66 17.34 -13.37
N PHE A 183 10.52 18.09 -14.08
CA PHE A 183 10.99 19.39 -13.56
C PHE A 183 10.02 20.54 -13.87
N PHE A 184 9.13 20.39 -14.85
CA PHE A 184 8.24 21.45 -15.30
C PHE A 184 6.77 20.99 -15.22
N VAL A 185 6.07 21.46 -14.18
CA VAL A 185 4.66 21.15 -13.95
C VAL A 185 3.78 21.55 -15.14
N SER A 186 4.17 22.55 -15.94
CA SER A 186 3.44 22.95 -17.16
C SER A 186 3.38 21.87 -18.24
N ASP A 187 4.25 20.85 -18.19
CA ASP A 187 4.22 19.73 -19.12
C ASP A 187 3.40 18.56 -18.55
N TYR A 188 2.13 18.48 -18.92
CA TYR A 188 1.22 17.37 -18.58
C TYR A 188 0.96 16.42 -19.76
N THR A 189 1.70 16.56 -20.86
CA THR A 189 1.46 15.80 -22.11
C THR A 189 2.69 15.01 -22.54
N GLU A 190 3.86 15.63 -22.61
CA GLU A 190 5.08 14.93 -22.98
C GLU A 190 5.48 13.91 -21.91
N VAL A 191 5.27 14.23 -20.62
CA VAL A 191 5.49 13.28 -19.51
C VAL A 191 4.72 11.97 -19.69
N ASP A 192 3.46 12.01 -20.12
CA ASP A 192 2.63 10.81 -20.32
C ASP A 192 2.90 10.14 -21.68
N ASN A 193 3.22 10.92 -22.71
CA ASN A 193 3.69 10.39 -23.99
C ASN A 193 5.00 9.61 -23.82
N ASN A 194 5.87 10.05 -22.90
CA ASN A 194 7.14 9.38 -22.61
C ASN A 194 6.96 7.98 -22.04
N VAL A 195 5.85 7.76 -21.33
CA VAL A 195 5.42 6.44 -20.85
C VAL A 195 4.73 5.66 -21.98
N THR A 196 3.74 6.29 -22.63
CA THR A 196 2.85 5.63 -23.59
C THR A 196 3.58 5.12 -24.83
N ARG A 197 4.64 5.79 -25.30
CA ARG A 197 5.40 5.37 -26.50
C ARG A 197 5.98 3.96 -26.40
N HIS A 198 6.23 3.46 -25.19
CA HIS A 198 6.82 2.14 -24.96
C HIS A 198 5.77 1.03 -24.91
N LEU A 199 4.50 1.40 -24.72
CA LEU A 199 3.43 0.48 -24.33
C LEU A 199 3.17 -0.60 -25.38
N ASP A 200 3.08 -0.22 -26.66
CA ASP A 200 2.78 -1.18 -27.75
C ASP A 200 3.91 -2.20 -27.90
N LYS A 201 5.18 -1.77 -27.78
CA LYS A 201 6.35 -2.63 -27.90
C LYS A 201 6.45 -3.61 -26.73
N VAL A 202 6.30 -3.12 -25.48
CA VAL A 202 6.44 -3.96 -24.29
C VAL A 202 5.30 -4.97 -24.18
N LEU A 203 4.07 -4.56 -24.48
CA LEU A 203 2.91 -5.44 -24.48
C LEU A 203 3.06 -6.54 -25.54
N LYS A 204 3.60 -6.22 -26.73
CA LYS A 204 3.85 -7.22 -27.79
C LYS A 204 4.92 -8.24 -27.38
N ARG A 205 6.02 -7.81 -26.76
CA ARG A 205 7.18 -8.68 -26.45
C ARG A 205 6.87 -9.71 -25.36
N GLY A 206 6.13 -9.34 -24.32
CA GLY A 206 5.66 -10.27 -23.28
C GLY A 206 6.76 -10.97 -22.46
N ASP A 207 8.01 -10.55 -22.57
CA ASP A 207 9.19 -11.13 -21.92
C ASP A 207 9.47 -10.49 -20.54
N TRP A 208 8.40 -10.20 -19.80
CA TRP A 208 8.43 -9.56 -18.50
C TRP A 208 7.38 -10.23 -17.60
N ASP A 209 7.61 -10.20 -16.29
CA ASP A 209 6.68 -10.71 -15.28
C ASP A 209 5.90 -9.55 -14.64
N ILE A 210 6.56 -8.40 -14.46
CA ILE A 210 5.97 -7.20 -13.86
C ILE A 210 6.23 -6.00 -14.79
N LEU A 211 5.17 -5.28 -15.14
CA LEU A 211 5.24 -4.00 -15.86
C LEU A 211 4.68 -2.90 -14.95
N ILE A 212 5.45 -1.85 -14.73
CA ILE A 212 5.04 -0.69 -13.93
C ILE A 212 5.02 0.54 -14.84
N LEU A 213 3.89 1.22 -14.85
CA LEU A 213 3.66 2.46 -15.58
C LEU A 213 3.28 3.53 -14.57
N HIS A 214 3.98 4.67 -14.57
CA HIS A 214 3.66 5.79 -13.69
C HIS A 214 3.42 7.06 -14.50
N TYR A 215 2.16 7.50 -14.57
CA TYR A 215 1.71 8.68 -15.32
C TYR A 215 1.58 9.89 -14.39
N LEU A 216 2.09 11.04 -14.82
CA LEU A 216 2.20 12.26 -13.99
C LEU A 216 1.28 13.38 -14.46
N GLY A 217 0.80 13.34 -15.70
CA GLY A 217 0.11 14.48 -16.31
C GLY A 217 -1.16 14.91 -15.58
N LEU A 218 -1.80 14.01 -14.83
CA LEU A 218 -2.97 14.33 -14.02
C LEU A 218 -2.64 15.24 -12.83
N ASP A 219 -1.59 14.92 -12.07
CA ASP A 219 -1.11 15.74 -10.95
C ASP A 219 -0.68 17.13 -11.43
N HIS A 220 0.04 17.19 -12.55
CA HIS A 220 0.49 18.44 -13.16
C HIS A 220 -0.69 19.38 -13.50
N ILE A 221 -1.77 18.84 -14.08
CA ILE A 221 -2.99 19.61 -14.35
C ILE A 221 -3.61 20.10 -13.03
N GLY A 222 -3.61 19.24 -12.01
CA GLY A 222 -4.02 19.55 -10.65
C GLY A 222 -3.29 20.77 -10.11
N HIS A 223 -1.97 20.76 -10.10
CA HIS A 223 -1.16 21.89 -9.64
C HIS A 223 -1.39 23.20 -10.41
N ILE A 224 -1.59 23.13 -11.73
CA ILE A 224 -1.78 24.33 -12.56
C ILE A 224 -3.18 24.94 -12.34
N SER A 225 -4.20 24.10 -12.26
CA SER A 225 -5.59 24.54 -12.49
C SER A 225 -6.65 23.87 -11.62
N GLY A 226 -6.24 22.97 -10.73
CA GLY A 226 -7.09 22.28 -9.78
C GLY A 226 -7.93 21.14 -10.36
N PRO A 227 -8.60 20.37 -9.48
CA PRO A 227 -9.33 19.14 -9.83
C PRO A 227 -10.58 19.38 -10.70
N ASN A 228 -11.03 20.62 -10.85
CA ASN A 228 -12.22 20.99 -11.63
C ASN A 228 -11.88 21.64 -12.98
N SER A 229 -10.59 21.65 -13.34
CA SER A 229 -10.13 22.11 -14.65
C SER A 229 -10.77 21.32 -15.79
N PRO A 230 -11.12 21.96 -16.93
CA PRO A 230 -11.64 21.27 -18.11
C PRO A 230 -10.64 20.25 -18.69
N LEU A 231 -9.35 20.37 -18.37
CA LEU A 231 -8.31 19.44 -18.79
C LEU A 231 -8.36 18.09 -18.05
N ILE A 232 -8.90 18.05 -16.82
CA ILE A 232 -9.02 16.81 -16.03
C ILE A 232 -9.82 15.76 -16.80
N GLY A 233 -10.95 16.14 -17.40
CA GLY A 233 -11.76 15.20 -18.17
C GLY A 233 -11.02 14.61 -19.38
N GLN A 234 -10.25 15.42 -20.10
CA GLN A 234 -9.45 14.96 -21.24
C GLN A 234 -8.36 13.98 -20.78
N LYS A 235 -7.66 14.31 -19.68
CA LYS A 235 -6.64 13.45 -19.11
C LYS A 235 -7.20 12.13 -18.59
N LEU A 236 -8.36 12.14 -17.93
CA LEU A 236 -9.03 10.90 -17.51
C LEU A 236 -9.41 10.01 -18.71
N SER A 237 -9.87 10.58 -19.83
CA SER A 237 -10.16 9.81 -21.06
C SER A 237 -8.92 9.22 -21.73
N GLU A 238 -7.78 9.91 -21.63
CA GLU A 238 -6.48 9.36 -22.04
C GLU A 238 -6.11 8.13 -21.21
N MET A 239 -6.21 8.25 -19.87
CA MET A 239 -5.91 7.15 -18.95
C MET A 239 -6.86 5.96 -19.13
N ASP A 240 -8.14 6.20 -19.38
CA ASP A 240 -9.12 5.15 -19.69
C ASP A 240 -8.76 4.37 -20.96
N SER A 241 -8.28 5.08 -21.99
CA SER A 241 -7.83 4.48 -23.24
C SER A 241 -6.56 3.64 -23.06
N VAL A 242 -5.61 4.09 -22.23
CA VAL A 242 -4.42 3.34 -21.84
C VAL A 242 -4.80 2.04 -21.12
N LEU A 243 -5.70 2.12 -20.14
CA LEU A 243 -6.18 0.96 -19.40
C LEU A 243 -6.89 -0.05 -20.33
N MET A 244 -7.73 0.42 -21.24
CA MET A 244 -8.39 -0.42 -22.24
C MET A 244 -7.39 -1.17 -23.12
N LYS A 245 -6.36 -0.48 -23.62
CA LYS A 245 -5.30 -1.07 -24.44
C LYS A 245 -4.57 -2.18 -23.67
N ILE A 246 -4.15 -1.91 -22.43
CA ILE A 246 -3.45 -2.88 -21.59
C ILE A 246 -4.33 -4.09 -21.32
N HIS A 247 -5.55 -3.88 -20.83
CA HIS A 247 -6.44 -4.96 -20.45
C HIS A 247 -6.77 -5.86 -21.65
N THR A 248 -7.07 -5.29 -22.82
CA THR A 248 -7.37 -6.06 -24.03
C THR A 248 -6.13 -6.83 -24.52
N SER A 249 -4.94 -6.24 -24.43
CA SER A 249 -3.70 -6.95 -24.74
C SER A 249 -3.46 -8.13 -23.80
N LEU A 250 -3.69 -7.98 -22.49
CA LEU A 250 -3.54 -9.06 -21.52
C LEU A 250 -4.54 -10.19 -21.79
N GLN A 251 -5.81 -9.86 -22.04
CA GLN A 251 -6.84 -10.85 -22.38
C GLN A 251 -6.52 -11.62 -23.66
N SER A 252 -6.00 -10.94 -24.68
CA SER A 252 -5.64 -11.60 -25.95
C SER A 252 -4.56 -12.67 -25.80
N LYS A 253 -3.65 -12.48 -24.84
CA LYS A 253 -2.50 -13.37 -24.58
C LYS A 253 -2.77 -14.40 -23.48
N GLU A 254 -3.86 -14.28 -22.76
CA GLU A 254 -4.17 -15.12 -21.61
C GLU A 254 -4.31 -16.60 -21.99
N ARG A 255 -4.75 -16.89 -23.23
CA ARG A 255 -4.81 -18.26 -23.78
C ARG A 255 -3.44 -18.93 -23.95
N GLU A 256 -2.36 -18.15 -23.93
CA GLU A 256 -0.98 -18.62 -24.11
C GLU A 256 -0.28 -18.91 -22.77
N THR A 257 -0.94 -18.60 -21.63
CA THR A 257 -0.36 -18.72 -20.29
C THR A 257 -1.22 -19.60 -19.37
N PRO A 258 -0.61 -20.40 -18.48
CA PRO A 258 -1.36 -21.29 -17.58
C PRO A 258 -2.07 -20.56 -16.43
N LEU A 259 -1.65 -19.33 -16.13
CA LEU A 259 -2.22 -18.50 -15.07
C LEU A 259 -2.76 -17.18 -15.68
N PRO A 260 -3.85 -16.64 -15.11
CA PRO A 260 -4.41 -15.37 -15.55
C PRO A 260 -3.44 -14.21 -15.30
N ASN A 261 -3.71 -13.07 -15.91
CA ASN A 261 -2.96 -11.84 -15.68
C ASN A 261 -3.67 -10.94 -14.66
N LEU A 262 -2.92 -10.08 -13.96
CA LEU A 262 -3.46 -9.06 -13.06
C LEU A 262 -3.11 -7.66 -13.58
N LEU A 263 -4.13 -6.82 -13.75
CA LEU A 263 -3.97 -5.39 -13.98
C LEU A 263 -4.39 -4.65 -12.71
N VAL A 264 -3.50 -3.81 -12.19
CA VAL A 264 -3.71 -2.97 -11.02
C VAL A 264 -3.74 -1.52 -11.46
N LEU A 265 -4.85 -0.83 -11.22
CA LEU A 265 -4.94 0.62 -11.30
C LEU A 265 -4.93 1.18 -9.88
N CYS A 266 -4.02 2.11 -9.60
CA CYS A 266 -3.99 2.81 -8.33
C CYS A 266 -3.53 4.27 -8.47
N GLY A 267 -3.85 5.08 -7.46
CA GLY A 267 -3.18 6.35 -7.18
C GLY A 267 -2.18 6.21 -6.03
N ASP A 268 -1.22 7.12 -5.97
CA ASP A 268 -0.29 7.27 -4.86
C ASP A 268 -0.85 8.24 -3.81
N HIS A 269 -1.48 9.33 -4.25
CA HIS A 269 -2.33 10.23 -3.49
C HIS A 269 -3.44 10.80 -4.37
N GLY A 270 -4.33 11.61 -3.79
CA GLY A 270 -5.25 12.47 -4.51
C GLY A 270 -4.77 13.93 -4.51
N MET A 271 -5.69 14.88 -4.58
CA MET A 271 -5.41 16.32 -4.56
C MET A 271 -6.54 17.12 -3.91
N SER A 272 -6.20 18.21 -3.24
CA SER A 272 -7.14 19.14 -2.65
C SER A 272 -7.97 19.88 -3.70
N GLU A 273 -8.99 20.62 -3.27
CA GLU A 273 -9.80 21.48 -4.17
C GLU A 273 -8.99 22.59 -4.87
N THR A 274 -7.80 22.93 -4.36
CA THR A 274 -6.89 23.88 -5.01
C THR A 274 -5.81 23.19 -5.85
N GLY A 275 -5.84 21.86 -5.98
CA GLY A 275 -4.83 21.10 -6.71
C GLY A 275 -3.50 20.96 -5.98
N SER A 276 -3.48 21.15 -4.66
CA SER A 276 -2.31 20.88 -3.81
C SER A 276 -2.43 19.48 -3.21
N HIS A 277 -1.33 18.92 -2.73
CA HIS A 277 -1.33 17.70 -1.93
C HIS A 277 -0.26 17.78 -0.83
N GLY A 278 -0.07 16.69 -0.08
CA GLY A 278 0.87 16.59 1.05
C GLY A 278 0.21 16.65 2.43
N ALA A 279 -1.06 17.04 2.52
CA ALA A 279 -1.83 17.13 3.75
C ALA A 279 -2.76 15.91 3.94
N SER A 280 -3.89 16.10 4.61
CA SER A 280 -4.76 15.02 5.13
C SER A 280 -6.24 15.24 4.83
N SER A 281 -6.59 16.06 3.84
CA SER A 281 -7.99 16.15 3.40
C SER A 281 -8.43 14.82 2.79
N THR A 282 -9.74 14.55 2.83
CA THR A 282 -10.31 13.30 2.28
C THR A 282 -9.91 13.11 0.82
N GLU A 283 -9.91 14.20 0.05
CA GLU A 283 -9.60 14.24 -1.37
C GLU A 283 -8.10 14.02 -1.64
N GLU A 284 -7.22 14.31 -0.69
CA GLU A 284 -5.78 14.00 -0.81
C GLU A 284 -5.46 12.56 -0.43
N VAL A 285 -6.18 11.99 0.55
CA VAL A 285 -5.85 10.66 1.10
C VAL A 285 -6.59 9.53 0.38
N ASN A 286 -7.77 9.77 -0.21
CA ASN A 286 -8.53 8.73 -0.87
C ASN A 286 -8.13 8.60 -2.34
N THR A 287 -7.65 7.42 -2.69
CA THR A 287 -7.29 7.05 -4.06
C THR A 287 -8.07 5.81 -4.50
N PRO A 288 -8.35 5.63 -5.79
CA PRO A 288 -8.95 4.40 -6.27
C PRO A 288 -7.91 3.29 -6.27
N LEU A 289 -8.32 2.08 -5.93
CA LEU A 289 -7.56 0.86 -6.16
C LEU A 289 -8.47 -0.15 -6.86
N ILE A 290 -8.12 -0.53 -8.08
CA ILE A 290 -8.91 -1.46 -8.90
C ILE A 290 -7.99 -2.60 -9.35
N LEU A 291 -8.36 -3.82 -8.99
CA LEU A 291 -7.70 -5.06 -9.38
C LEU A 291 -8.54 -5.75 -10.44
N ILE A 292 -7.98 -5.97 -11.63
CA ILE A 292 -8.69 -6.52 -12.79
C ILE A 292 -8.02 -7.81 -13.22
N SER A 293 -8.79 -8.89 -13.31
CA SER A 293 -8.30 -10.18 -13.78
C SER A 293 -9.45 -11.07 -14.24
N SER A 294 -9.21 -11.91 -15.26
CA SER A 294 -10.16 -12.95 -15.66
C SER A 294 -10.44 -13.99 -14.55
N ALA A 295 -9.55 -14.06 -13.54
CA ALA A 295 -9.68 -14.92 -12.38
C ALA A 295 -10.84 -14.53 -11.45
N PHE A 296 -11.30 -13.27 -11.52
CA PHE A 296 -12.28 -12.74 -10.58
C PHE A 296 -13.70 -12.99 -11.06
N GLU A 297 -14.60 -13.24 -10.10
CA GLU A 297 -16.03 -13.36 -10.39
C GLU A 297 -16.63 -12.01 -10.75
N ARG A 298 -17.48 -11.98 -11.79
CA ARG A 298 -18.27 -10.79 -12.13
C ARG A 298 -19.43 -10.68 -11.15
N LYS A 299 -19.29 -9.80 -10.15
CA LYS A 299 -20.33 -9.58 -9.13
C LYS A 299 -21.04 -8.24 -9.37
N PRO A 300 -22.37 -8.22 -9.55
CA PRO A 300 -23.15 -6.98 -9.52
C PRO A 300 -23.30 -6.53 -8.06
N GLY A 301 -22.35 -5.73 -7.56
CA GLY A 301 -22.37 -5.18 -6.19
C GLY A 301 -22.81 -3.71 -6.13
N ASP A 302 -22.90 -3.12 -4.92
CA ASP A 302 -23.00 -1.65 -4.79
C ASP A 302 -21.63 -1.04 -5.13
N ILE A 303 -21.42 -0.83 -6.42
CA ILE A 303 -20.17 -0.42 -7.03
C ILE A 303 -19.84 1.05 -6.74
N ARG A 304 -20.83 1.85 -6.31
CA ARG A 304 -20.67 3.29 -6.04
C ARG A 304 -20.03 3.59 -4.69
N HIS A 305 -19.95 2.60 -3.81
CA HIS A 305 -19.31 2.76 -2.50
C HIS A 305 -18.32 1.62 -2.25
N PRO A 306 -17.16 1.62 -2.93
CA PRO A 306 -16.11 0.63 -2.70
C PRO A 306 -15.68 0.62 -1.23
N LYS A 307 -15.26 -0.56 -0.76
CA LYS A 307 -14.75 -0.68 0.62
C LYS A 307 -13.46 0.12 0.77
N HIS A 308 -13.29 0.74 1.93
CA HIS A 308 -12.03 1.38 2.29
C HIS A 308 -11.00 0.33 2.73
N VAL A 309 -9.77 0.50 2.24
CA VAL A 309 -8.59 -0.32 2.55
C VAL A 309 -7.39 0.59 2.75
N GLN A 310 -6.29 0.07 3.30
CA GLN A 310 -5.07 0.86 3.43
C GLN A 310 -4.22 0.72 2.17
N GLN A 311 -3.54 1.80 1.76
CA GLN A 311 -2.59 1.73 0.65
C GLN A 311 -1.47 0.69 0.88
N THR A 312 -1.11 0.43 2.14
CA THR A 312 -0.13 -0.58 2.55
C THR A 312 -0.56 -2.02 2.25
N ASP A 313 -1.87 -2.27 2.08
CA ASP A 313 -2.42 -3.60 1.79
C ASP A 313 -2.01 -4.10 0.39
N VAL A 314 -1.65 -3.17 -0.51
CA VAL A 314 -1.18 -3.46 -1.87
C VAL A 314 0.07 -4.32 -1.86
N ALA A 315 1.05 -4.02 -0.98
CA ALA A 315 2.31 -4.76 -0.95
C ALA A 315 2.13 -6.22 -0.56
N ALA A 316 1.37 -6.50 0.51
CA ALA A 316 1.08 -7.86 0.95
C ALA A 316 0.29 -8.64 -0.11
N THR A 317 -0.66 -7.97 -0.76
CA THR A 317 -1.48 -8.55 -1.83
C THR A 317 -0.63 -8.88 -3.07
N LEU A 318 0.25 -7.97 -3.51
CA LEU A 318 1.13 -8.20 -4.65
C LEU A 318 2.16 -9.31 -4.38
N ALA A 319 2.70 -9.38 -3.16
CA ALA A 319 3.61 -10.45 -2.78
C ALA A 319 2.94 -11.83 -2.93
N ILE A 320 1.73 -11.98 -2.39
CA ILE A 320 0.95 -13.23 -2.53
C ILE A 320 0.57 -13.50 -4.00
N ALA A 321 0.12 -12.48 -4.72
CA ALA A 321 -0.22 -12.57 -6.15
C ALA A 321 0.94 -13.12 -7.01
N LEU A 322 2.17 -12.74 -6.68
CA LEU A 322 3.39 -13.12 -7.39
C LEU A 322 4.11 -14.35 -6.80
N GLY A 323 3.58 -14.95 -5.74
CA GLY A 323 4.22 -16.09 -5.06
C GLY A 323 5.53 -15.73 -4.35
N LEU A 324 5.62 -14.52 -3.80
CA LEU A 324 6.78 -13.94 -3.14
C LEU A 324 6.60 -13.89 -1.61
N PRO A 325 7.68 -13.81 -0.83
CA PRO A 325 7.59 -13.40 0.57
C PRO A 325 6.93 -12.02 0.70
N ILE A 326 6.07 -11.86 1.70
CA ILE A 326 5.55 -10.54 2.08
C ILE A 326 6.72 -9.71 2.64
N PRO A 327 6.90 -8.44 2.23
CA PRO A 327 7.99 -7.62 2.74
C PRO A 327 8.01 -7.59 4.27
N LYS A 328 9.19 -7.78 4.86
CA LYS A 328 9.32 -8.01 6.31
C LYS A 328 8.85 -6.86 7.20
N ASP A 329 8.74 -5.65 6.66
CA ASP A 329 8.28 -4.45 7.38
C ASP A 329 6.83 -4.08 7.01
N SER A 330 6.16 -4.93 6.23
CA SER A 330 4.77 -4.72 5.79
C SER A 330 3.80 -4.84 6.96
N VAL A 331 3.03 -3.78 7.21
CA VAL A 331 1.85 -3.78 8.11
C VAL A 331 0.54 -4.02 7.35
N GLY A 332 0.62 -4.22 6.02
CA GLY A 332 -0.53 -4.45 5.14
C GLY A 332 -1.24 -5.78 5.37
N SER A 333 -2.55 -5.75 5.20
CA SER A 333 -3.45 -6.90 5.19
C SER A 333 -3.73 -7.36 3.75
N LEU A 334 -3.76 -8.67 3.52
CA LEU A 334 -4.14 -9.25 2.24
C LEU A 334 -5.56 -8.82 1.87
N LEU A 335 -5.72 -8.29 0.64
CA LEU A 335 -7.02 -8.05 0.04
C LEU A 335 -7.66 -9.39 -0.33
N PHE A 336 -8.39 -9.97 0.62
CA PHE A 336 -8.98 -11.30 0.53
C PHE A 336 -9.76 -11.59 -0.76
N PRO A 337 -10.51 -10.64 -1.38
CA PRO A 337 -11.18 -10.90 -2.66
C PRO A 337 -10.25 -11.46 -3.76
N VAL A 338 -8.95 -11.12 -3.74
CA VAL A 338 -7.96 -11.64 -4.71
C VAL A 338 -7.78 -13.17 -4.62
N VAL A 339 -8.02 -13.76 -3.45
CA VAL A 339 -7.87 -15.21 -3.21
C VAL A 339 -9.20 -15.92 -2.98
N GLU A 340 -10.34 -15.22 -3.02
CA GLU A 340 -11.66 -15.76 -2.67
C GLU A 340 -12.07 -16.96 -3.56
N GLY A 341 -11.66 -16.96 -4.83
CA GLY A 341 -11.92 -18.06 -5.77
C GLY A 341 -10.98 -19.27 -5.64
N ARG A 342 -9.99 -19.24 -4.74
CA ARG A 342 -9.02 -20.33 -4.56
C ARG A 342 -9.58 -21.44 -3.67
N PRO A 343 -9.04 -22.68 -3.69
CA PRO A 343 -9.43 -23.71 -2.73
C PRO A 343 -9.25 -23.25 -1.28
N MET A 344 -10.15 -23.66 -0.38
CA MET A 344 -10.12 -23.27 1.04
C MET A 344 -8.72 -23.44 1.69
N ARG A 345 -8.01 -24.53 1.38
CA ARG A 345 -6.65 -24.77 1.88
C ARG A 345 -5.68 -23.65 1.50
N GLU A 346 -5.73 -23.20 0.25
CA GLU A 346 -4.91 -22.09 -0.24
C GLU A 346 -5.29 -20.79 0.46
N GLN A 347 -6.58 -20.49 0.55
CA GLN A 347 -7.08 -19.30 1.23
C GLN A 347 -6.57 -19.20 2.67
N LEU A 348 -6.72 -20.28 3.45
CA LEU A 348 -6.27 -20.34 4.84
C LEU A 348 -4.75 -20.19 4.95
N ARG A 349 -3.99 -20.73 4.00
CA ARG A 349 -2.53 -20.59 3.98
C ARG A 349 -2.09 -19.16 3.68
N PHE A 350 -2.70 -18.49 2.71
CA PHE A 350 -2.39 -17.10 2.38
C PHE A 350 -2.67 -16.18 3.56
N LEU A 351 -3.84 -16.34 4.18
CA LEU A 351 -4.21 -15.61 5.39
C LEU A 351 -3.21 -15.88 6.52
N HIS A 352 -2.91 -17.15 6.79
CA HIS A 352 -1.92 -17.55 7.80
C HIS A 352 -0.55 -16.89 7.59
N LEU A 353 0.00 -16.92 6.37
CA LEU A 353 1.31 -16.32 6.07
C LEU A 353 1.33 -14.81 6.38
N ASN A 354 0.28 -14.09 5.99
CA ASN A 354 0.17 -12.67 6.30
C ASN A 354 -0.03 -12.42 7.80
N THR A 355 -0.81 -13.24 8.51
CA THR A 355 -1.02 -13.07 9.95
C THR A 355 0.24 -13.39 10.76
N VAL A 356 1.03 -14.39 10.35
CA VAL A 356 2.34 -14.67 10.95
C VAL A 356 3.29 -13.49 10.76
N GLN A 357 3.29 -12.89 9.57
CA GLN A 357 4.12 -11.72 9.29
C GLN A 357 3.77 -10.54 10.21
N LEU A 358 2.48 -10.21 10.36
CA LEU A 358 2.04 -9.15 11.27
C LEU A 358 2.31 -9.51 12.74
N SER A 359 2.12 -10.76 13.14
CA SER A 359 2.36 -11.18 14.53
C SER A 359 3.83 -11.16 14.90
N LYS A 360 4.75 -11.45 13.97
CA LYS A 360 6.20 -11.26 14.15
C LYS A 360 6.53 -9.79 14.37
N LEU A 361 6.02 -8.91 13.51
CA LEU A 361 6.22 -7.46 13.67
C LEU A 361 5.69 -6.95 15.00
N LEU A 362 4.52 -7.45 15.44
CA LEU A 362 3.93 -7.08 16.72
C LEU A 362 4.82 -7.51 17.90
N GLN A 363 5.34 -8.74 17.87
CA GLN A 363 6.26 -9.26 18.89
C GLN A 363 7.54 -8.42 19.02
N GLU A 364 8.06 -7.93 17.90
CA GLU A 364 9.30 -7.15 17.86
C GLU A 364 9.11 -5.69 18.28
N ASN A 365 7.91 -5.13 18.11
CA ASN A 365 7.66 -3.69 18.24
C ASN A 365 6.68 -3.31 19.38
N VAL A 366 5.93 -4.26 19.95
CA VAL A 366 4.91 -3.98 20.96
C VAL A 366 5.27 -4.65 22.30
N PRO A 367 5.54 -3.88 23.36
CA PRO A 367 5.68 -4.43 24.70
C PRO A 367 4.39 -5.09 25.16
N SER A 368 4.47 -6.26 25.82
CA SER A 368 3.29 -7.04 26.25
C SER A 368 2.35 -7.41 25.09
N TYR A 369 2.91 -7.69 23.90
CA TYR A 369 2.16 -8.11 22.70
C TYR A 369 1.22 -9.31 22.98
N GLU A 370 1.51 -10.12 23.99
CA GLU A 370 0.68 -11.27 24.38
C GLU A 370 -0.73 -10.87 24.81
N LYS A 371 -0.93 -9.62 25.24
CA LYS A 371 -2.22 -9.05 25.64
C LYS A 371 -2.93 -8.32 24.49
N ASP A 372 -2.29 -8.23 23.32
CA ASP A 372 -2.91 -7.59 22.16
C ASP A 372 -4.05 -8.47 21.63
N PRO A 373 -5.26 -7.92 21.44
CA PRO A 373 -6.40 -8.71 20.97
C PRO A 373 -6.16 -9.39 19.62
N GLY A 374 -5.39 -8.76 18.72
CA GLY A 374 -5.04 -9.32 17.42
C GLY A 374 -4.10 -10.53 17.56
N PHE A 375 -3.18 -10.50 18.53
CA PHE A 375 -2.31 -11.63 18.82
C PHE A 375 -3.08 -12.82 19.41
N GLU A 376 -4.01 -12.58 20.34
CA GLU A 376 -4.89 -13.63 20.88
C GLU A 376 -5.76 -14.27 19.78
N GLN A 377 -6.35 -13.45 18.91
CA GLN A 377 -7.10 -13.90 17.74
C GLN A 377 -6.23 -14.73 16.79
N PHE A 378 -4.99 -14.31 16.54
CA PHE A 378 -4.04 -15.07 15.72
C PHE A 378 -3.75 -16.44 16.32
N LYS A 379 -3.41 -16.54 17.61
CA LYS A 379 -3.14 -17.84 18.27
C LYS A 379 -4.35 -18.77 18.23
N MET A 380 -5.56 -18.22 18.40
CA MET A 380 -6.80 -18.98 18.24
C MET A 380 -6.99 -19.48 16.80
N SER A 381 -6.76 -18.61 15.81
CA SER A 381 -6.86 -18.93 14.39
C SER A 381 -5.89 -20.03 13.99
N GLU A 382 -4.64 -19.94 14.43
CA GLU A 382 -3.58 -20.93 14.18
C GLU A 382 -3.94 -22.31 14.75
N ARG A 383 -4.47 -22.36 15.98
CA ARG A 383 -4.94 -23.61 16.60
C ARG A 383 -6.11 -24.23 15.82
N LEU A 384 -7.10 -23.42 15.43
CA LEU A 384 -8.25 -23.91 14.65
C LEU A 384 -7.82 -24.37 13.25
N HIS A 385 -6.86 -23.68 12.64
CA HIS A 385 -6.29 -24.06 11.34
C HIS A 385 -5.55 -25.40 11.42
N GLY A 386 -4.74 -25.62 12.46
CA GLY A 386 -4.10 -26.93 12.69
C GLY A 386 -5.12 -28.07 12.81
N ASN A 387 -6.22 -27.84 13.53
CA ASN A 387 -7.33 -28.81 13.61
C ASN A 387 -8.01 -29.03 12.25
N TRP A 388 -8.19 -27.96 11.48
CA TRP A 388 -8.74 -28.05 10.13
C TRP A 388 -7.86 -28.86 9.20
N ILE A 389 -6.54 -28.69 9.26
CA ILE A 389 -5.57 -29.47 8.48
C ILE A 389 -5.63 -30.95 8.86
N ARG A 390 -5.66 -31.26 10.16
CA ARG A 390 -5.81 -32.65 10.63
C ARG A 390 -7.06 -33.30 10.04
N LEU A 391 -8.21 -32.62 10.15
CA LEU A 391 -9.47 -33.11 9.57
C LEU A 391 -9.41 -33.22 8.05
N TYR A 392 -8.79 -32.25 7.36
CA TYR A 392 -8.63 -32.27 5.91
C TYR A 392 -7.82 -33.50 5.43
N LEU A 393 -6.84 -33.95 6.23
CA LEU A 393 -6.01 -35.12 5.92
C LEU A 393 -6.70 -36.44 6.30
N GLU A 394 -7.49 -36.47 7.37
CA GLU A 394 -8.19 -37.66 7.88
C GLU A 394 -9.52 -37.93 7.14
N GLU A 395 -10.32 -36.89 6.90
CA GLU A 395 -11.66 -36.96 6.34
C GLU A 395 -11.76 -36.16 5.04
N LYS A 396 -11.90 -36.86 3.91
CA LYS A 396 -12.18 -36.20 2.64
C LYS A 396 -13.65 -35.78 2.57
N HIS A 397 -13.89 -34.47 2.60
CA HIS A 397 -15.15 -33.81 2.26
C HIS A 397 -16.34 -34.05 3.22
N SER A 398 -16.25 -33.52 4.44
CA SER A 398 -17.40 -33.40 5.35
C SER A 398 -17.91 -31.96 5.43
N GLU A 399 -19.21 -31.79 5.70
CA GLU A 399 -19.82 -30.48 5.99
C GLU A 399 -19.11 -29.80 7.19
N VAL A 400 -18.65 -30.61 8.14
CA VAL A 400 -17.85 -30.19 9.30
C VAL A 400 -16.56 -29.50 8.86
N LEU A 401 -15.84 -30.06 7.89
CA LEU A 401 -14.60 -29.48 7.36
C LEU A 401 -14.84 -28.12 6.70
N PHE A 402 -15.94 -27.98 5.94
CA PHE A 402 -16.32 -26.72 5.30
C PHE A 402 -16.69 -25.64 6.34
N ASN A 403 -17.51 -26.00 7.33
CA ASN A 403 -17.94 -25.11 8.40
C ASN A 403 -16.75 -24.64 9.27
N LEU A 404 -15.84 -25.56 9.60
CA LEU A 404 -14.61 -25.20 10.32
C LEU A 404 -13.71 -24.30 9.45
N GLY A 405 -13.53 -24.61 8.17
CA GLY A 405 -12.72 -23.79 7.26
C GLY A 405 -13.24 -22.36 7.17
N SER A 406 -14.56 -22.21 6.98
CA SER A 406 -15.23 -20.91 6.98
C SER A 406 -15.06 -20.14 8.29
N LYS A 407 -15.06 -20.84 9.44
CA LYS A 407 -14.79 -20.24 10.75
C LYS A 407 -13.33 -19.78 10.88
N VAL A 408 -12.37 -20.62 10.49
CA VAL A 408 -10.93 -20.29 10.53
C VAL A 408 -10.64 -19.08 9.65
N LEU A 409 -11.23 -19.05 8.45
CA LEU A 409 -11.10 -17.95 7.50
C LEU A 409 -11.55 -16.62 8.12
N ARG A 410 -12.75 -16.56 8.71
CA ARG A 410 -13.24 -15.34 9.38
C ARG A 410 -12.32 -14.91 10.52
N GLN A 411 -11.87 -15.87 11.33
CA GLN A 411 -10.97 -15.57 12.45
C GLN A 411 -9.63 -14.99 11.98
N TYR A 412 -9.05 -15.49 10.88
CA TYR A 412 -7.85 -14.88 10.32
C TYR A 412 -8.09 -13.49 9.76
N LEU A 413 -9.22 -13.24 9.09
CA LEU A 413 -9.55 -11.90 8.59
C LEU A 413 -9.67 -10.89 9.74
N ASP A 414 -10.33 -11.28 10.83
CA ASP A 414 -10.46 -10.45 12.03
C ASP A 414 -9.09 -10.22 12.70
N ALA A 415 -8.27 -11.27 12.81
CA ALA A 415 -6.91 -11.18 13.35
C ALA A 415 -6.01 -10.26 12.52
N LEU A 416 -6.03 -10.37 11.19
CA LEU A 416 -5.27 -9.51 10.28
C LEU A 416 -5.64 -8.05 10.47
N LYS A 417 -6.95 -7.76 10.46
CA LYS A 417 -7.45 -6.39 10.65
C LYS A 417 -7.01 -5.82 11.98
N THR A 418 -7.15 -6.59 13.06
CA THR A 418 -6.80 -6.12 14.41
C THR A 418 -5.29 -5.91 14.56
N LEU A 419 -4.46 -6.86 14.10
CA LEU A 419 -2.99 -6.74 14.14
C LEU A 419 -2.48 -5.56 13.31
N SER A 420 -2.99 -5.38 12.09
CA SER A 420 -2.63 -4.27 11.21
C SER A 420 -2.99 -2.91 11.83
N LEU A 421 -4.16 -2.82 12.48
CA LEU A 421 -4.57 -1.63 13.24
C LEU A 421 -3.66 -1.36 14.45
N SER A 422 -3.33 -2.38 15.25
CA SER A 422 -2.42 -2.23 16.39
C SER A 422 -1.04 -1.73 15.96
N LEU A 423 -0.47 -2.29 14.90
CA LEU A 423 0.82 -1.88 14.34
C LEU A 423 0.76 -0.46 13.75
N SER A 424 -0.30 -0.15 13.00
CA SER A 424 -0.48 1.18 12.40
C SER A 424 -0.68 2.27 13.45
N ALA A 425 -1.36 1.95 14.56
CA ALA A 425 -1.58 2.89 15.65
C ALA A 425 -0.28 3.32 16.32
N GLN A 426 0.75 2.46 16.39
CA GLN A 426 2.05 2.83 16.92
C GLN A 426 2.73 3.93 16.10
N VAL A 427 2.54 3.88 14.78
CA VAL A 427 3.10 4.88 13.85
C VAL A 427 2.22 6.14 13.81
N ALA A 428 0.91 6.02 14.05
CA ALA A 428 -0.06 7.11 13.94
C ALA A 428 -0.32 7.88 15.25
N GLN A 429 0.15 7.40 16.41
CA GLN A 429 -0.28 7.87 17.74
C GLN A 429 0.00 9.34 18.07
N PHE A 430 0.73 10.09 17.24
CA PHE A 430 1.04 11.49 17.49
C PHE A 430 1.17 12.33 16.22
N SER A 431 0.19 12.21 15.32
CA SER A 431 0.04 13.18 14.22
C SER A 431 -0.56 14.49 14.77
N PRO A 432 0.02 15.68 14.53
CA PRO A 432 -0.41 16.95 15.15
C PRO A 432 -1.86 17.34 14.83
N CYS A 433 -2.40 16.84 13.72
CA CYS A 433 -3.73 17.22 13.23
C CYS A 433 -4.89 16.48 13.93
N SER A 434 -4.64 15.34 14.57
CA SER A 434 -5.69 14.61 15.32
C SER A 434 -6.08 15.31 16.64
N CYS A 435 -5.21 16.17 17.19
CA CYS A 435 -5.49 16.89 18.43
C CYS A 435 -6.46 18.08 18.28
N SER A 436 -6.86 18.47 17.06
CA SER A 436 -7.85 19.55 16.87
C SER A 436 -9.30 19.08 16.88
N ALA A 437 -9.58 17.77 16.87
CA ALA A 437 -10.94 17.23 16.78
C ALA A 437 -11.56 16.83 18.13
N SER A 438 -10.76 16.59 19.18
CA SER A 438 -11.25 16.29 20.52
C SER A 438 -10.72 17.33 21.52
N HIS A 439 -11.57 18.32 21.82
CA HIS A 439 -11.59 19.21 22.98
C HIS A 439 -11.96 20.65 22.55
N ARG A 440 -13.25 20.86 22.28
CA ARG A 440 -13.87 22.18 22.48
C ARG A 440 -13.91 22.43 23.99
N HIS A 441 -12.80 22.82 24.60
CA HIS A 441 -12.70 23.55 25.89
C HIS A 441 -11.22 23.69 26.28
N CYS A 442 -10.50 24.53 25.55
CA CYS A 442 -9.31 25.23 26.06
C CYS A 442 -9.06 26.43 25.15
N ALA A 443 -9.92 27.44 25.27
CA ALA A 443 -9.59 28.77 24.84
C ALA A 443 -8.73 29.39 25.94
N GLU A 444 -7.42 29.43 25.76
CA GLU A 444 -6.58 30.54 26.25
C GLU A 444 -5.22 30.54 25.55
N ARG A 445 -4.82 31.76 25.18
CA ARG A 445 -3.74 32.11 24.24
C ARG A 445 -2.37 31.64 24.73
N LEU A 446 -1.58 31.05 23.83
CA LEU A 446 -0.12 31.24 23.75
C LEU A 446 0.39 30.76 22.37
N SER A 447 0.56 31.70 21.42
CA SER A 447 1.56 31.66 20.33
C SER A 447 1.93 30.30 19.68
N TRP A 448 0.99 29.56 19.09
CA TRP A 448 1.30 28.44 18.17
C TRP A 448 1.40 28.86 16.69
N LYS A 449 1.07 30.11 16.33
CA LYS A 449 1.13 30.59 14.94
C LYS A 449 2.55 30.70 14.37
N SER A 450 3.57 30.91 15.21
CA SER A 450 4.95 31.15 14.76
C SER A 450 5.69 29.87 14.33
N HIS A 451 5.32 28.71 14.89
CA HIS A 451 5.97 27.43 14.57
C HIS A 451 5.34 26.73 13.36
N CYS A 452 4.04 26.93 13.10
CA CYS A 452 3.43 26.53 11.83
C CYS A 452 3.99 27.33 10.65
N HIS A 453 4.40 28.58 10.85
CA HIS A 453 5.08 29.34 9.81
C HIS A 453 6.48 28.81 9.49
N LEU A 454 7.21 28.23 10.45
CA LEU A 454 8.53 27.63 10.20
C LEU A 454 8.42 26.30 9.43
N LEU A 455 7.39 25.49 9.73
CA LEU A 455 7.05 24.27 8.98
C LEU A 455 6.46 24.59 7.59
N GLY A 456 5.64 25.63 7.49
CA GLY A 456 5.21 26.19 6.21
C GLY A 456 6.39 26.73 5.40
N PHE A 457 7.35 27.39 6.03
CA PHE A 457 8.58 27.86 5.38
C PHE A 457 9.46 26.71 4.91
N LEU A 458 9.62 25.66 5.71
CA LEU A 458 10.39 24.48 5.31
C LEU A 458 9.70 23.71 4.17
N CYS A 459 8.38 23.58 4.17
CA CYS A 459 7.64 23.02 3.04
C CYS A 459 7.71 23.93 1.79
N SER A 460 7.70 25.25 1.93
CA SER A 460 7.80 26.19 0.81
C SER A 460 9.20 26.28 0.18
N PHE A 461 10.24 25.73 0.82
CA PHE A 461 11.59 25.60 0.25
C PHE A 461 11.88 24.19 -0.32
N ILE A 462 10.89 23.29 -0.30
CA ILE A 462 11.00 21.89 -0.76
C ILE A 462 10.20 21.65 -2.08
N TRP A 463 9.75 22.71 -2.75
CA TRP A 463 9.10 22.63 -4.08
C TRP A 463 9.91 23.37 -5.15
#